data_AF-A0A970HD84-F1
#
_entry.id   AF-A0A970HD84-F1
#
_cell.length_a   1.000
_cell.length_b   1.000
_cell.length_c   1.000
_cell.angle_alpha   90.00
_cell.angle_beta   90.00
_cell.angle_gamma   90.00
#
_symmetry.space_group_name_H-M   'P 1'
#
loop_
_entity.id
_entity.type
_entity.pdbx_description
1 polymer ?
#
loop_
_entity_poly.entity_id
_entity_poly.type
_entity_poly.pdbx_seq_one_letter_code
_entity_poly.pdbx_strand_id
1 'polypeptide(L)'
;MDRVKKYLALALVACISLSPLVIKAEDNQPKELVPIDGPIYQVEQADYIRYDGKIADIKEDEKLFSIWVTDDEEDPYSGMVLYITEDTILLRDETNDFMPKDELELGMEVTSYYHKDTIMLMTAPPRLGADIIMVRDSEEEDLIHVSKFNEELISSDKSLKLKLSEDTVMVDKDGNTIGKEDIINRDLIVFYTLVAESLPAQATPNKIILVEKDDGELEVRFLDKVMIDEKEISLNNPIYKNDQDIFMLPLRQIAETLGYQVEWINESRTVKLTKEDYRVSLPIGEKSYKINDKPLRLGIAAELKNSTTYVAIDFLKETMAVDIEVLETGMFNIIKQ
;
A
#
# COMPACT_ATOMS: atom_id res chain seq x y z
N MET A 1 -45.16 44.44 68.54
CA MET A 1 -45.44 42.99 68.58
C MET A 1 -45.16 42.49 67.17
N ASP A 2 -43.89 42.16 66.95
CA ASP A 2 -43.20 42.51 65.70
C ASP A 2 -42.26 41.39 65.26
N ARG A 3 -42.21 41.18 63.94
CA ARG A 3 -41.25 40.42 63.14
C ARG A 3 -41.49 38.93 62.82
N VAL A 4 -42.10 38.83 61.66
CA VAL A 4 -42.12 37.77 60.64
C VAL A 4 -40.77 37.66 59.88
N LYS A 5 -40.47 36.46 59.35
CA LYS A 5 -39.62 36.09 58.17
C LYS A 5 -38.10 35.78 58.31
N LYS A 6 -37.78 34.54 57.86
CA LYS A 6 -36.72 34.07 56.93
C LYS A 6 -35.21 34.16 57.30
N TYR A 7 -34.48 33.13 56.82
CA TYR A 7 -33.02 32.94 56.72
C TYR A 7 -32.33 32.56 58.06
N LEU A 8 -31.23 31.81 58.16
CA LEU A 8 -30.12 31.50 57.26
C LEU A 8 -29.32 30.29 57.84
N ALA A 9 -28.50 29.68 56.99
CA ALA A 9 -27.56 28.58 57.24
C ALA A 9 -26.71 28.63 58.52
N LEU A 10 -26.39 27.45 59.06
CA LEU A 10 -25.02 27.02 59.44
C LEU A 10 -25.07 25.58 59.97
N ALA A 11 -24.35 24.65 59.33
CA ALA A 11 -23.99 23.37 59.95
C ALA A 11 -22.54 23.08 59.60
N LEU A 12 -21.63 23.54 60.47
CA LEU A 12 -20.21 23.20 60.42
C LEU A 12 -19.78 22.74 61.83
N VAL A 13 -19.11 21.58 61.83
CA VAL A 13 -18.14 21.05 62.80
C VAL A 13 -18.64 20.38 64.08
N ALA A 14 -18.56 19.04 64.06
CA ALA A 14 -18.21 18.11 65.14
C ALA A 14 -18.24 16.70 64.50
N CYS A 15 -17.27 15.79 64.54
CA CYS A 15 -16.22 15.51 65.51
C CYS A 15 -15.01 14.79 64.87
N ILE A 16 -13.93 14.90 65.62
CA ILE A 16 -12.58 14.37 65.47
C ILE A 16 -12.50 12.85 65.74
N SER A 17 -11.80 12.16 64.84
CA SER A 17 -10.84 11.05 65.00
C SER A 17 -11.15 9.71 65.70
N LEU A 18 -10.62 8.66 65.03
CA LEU A 18 -9.86 7.49 65.53
C LEU A 18 -10.61 6.32 66.17
N SER A 19 -10.83 5.28 65.36
CA SER A 19 -10.37 3.92 65.67
C SER A 19 -10.18 3.12 64.36
N PRO A 20 -9.19 2.21 64.27
CA PRO A 20 -8.91 1.47 63.05
C PRO A 20 -9.97 0.37 62.87
N LEU A 21 -10.70 0.40 61.75
CA LEU A 21 -11.43 -0.78 61.32
C LEU A 21 -10.41 -1.84 60.89
N VAL A 22 -10.30 -2.90 61.69
CA VAL A 22 -9.85 -4.20 61.21
C VAL A 22 -10.93 -4.70 60.25
N ILE A 23 -10.74 -4.42 58.97
CA ILE A 23 -11.50 -5.07 57.91
C ILE A 23 -10.91 -6.46 57.76
N LYS A 24 -11.72 -7.46 58.10
CA LYS A 24 -11.44 -8.87 57.90
C LYS A 24 -11.25 -9.09 56.39
N ALA A 25 -10.05 -9.45 55.97
CA ALA A 25 -9.77 -9.81 54.58
C ALA A 25 -10.63 -11.03 54.21
N GLU A 26 -11.45 -10.85 53.18
CA GLU A 26 -12.14 -11.93 52.50
C GLU A 26 -11.10 -12.71 51.70
N ASP A 27 -11.17 -14.04 51.81
CA ASP A 27 -10.16 -15.02 51.39
C ASP A 27 -9.84 -14.88 49.89
N ASN A 28 -8.76 -14.15 49.57
CA ASN A 28 -8.27 -14.00 48.21
C ASN A 28 -7.42 -15.23 47.88
N GLN A 29 -8.07 -16.36 47.62
CA GLN A 29 -7.38 -17.47 46.97
C GLN A 29 -6.85 -16.95 45.62
N PRO A 30 -5.55 -17.06 45.34
CA PRO A 30 -5.03 -16.66 44.04
C PRO A 30 -5.81 -17.46 42.99
N LYS A 31 -6.54 -16.77 42.11
CA LYS A 31 -7.08 -17.40 40.90
C LYS A 31 -5.91 -18.08 40.23
N GLU A 32 -5.94 -19.41 40.21
CA GLU A 32 -4.96 -20.21 39.51
C GLU A 32 -4.98 -19.73 38.06
N LEU A 33 -3.90 -19.09 37.64
CA LEU A 33 -3.72 -18.67 36.26
C LEU A 33 -3.62 -19.95 35.46
N VAL A 34 -4.74 -20.40 34.88
CA VAL A 34 -4.70 -21.49 33.90
C VAL A 34 -3.81 -20.98 32.78
N PRO A 35 -2.65 -21.62 32.51
CA PRO A 35 -1.84 -21.25 31.37
C PRO A 35 -2.71 -21.37 30.12
N ILE A 36 -2.63 -20.40 29.22
CA ILE A 36 -3.20 -20.55 27.88
C ILE A 36 -2.36 -21.63 27.19
N ASP A 37 -2.74 -22.90 27.36
CA ASP A 37 -2.10 -24.10 26.79
C ASP A 37 -2.91 -24.61 25.59
N GLY A 38 -3.46 -23.68 24.82
CA GLY A 38 -3.97 -23.95 23.48
C GLY A 38 -2.83 -23.77 22.47
N PRO A 39 -2.84 -24.48 21.34
CA PRO A 39 -1.93 -24.15 20.25
C PRO A 39 -2.08 -22.66 19.92
N ILE A 40 -0.95 -21.94 19.84
CA ILE A 40 -0.93 -20.60 19.27
C ILE A 40 -1.26 -20.79 17.80
N TYR A 41 -2.52 -20.60 17.43
CA TYR A 41 -2.89 -20.45 16.03
C TYR A 41 -2.27 -19.14 15.56
N GLN A 42 -1.17 -19.23 14.80
CA GLN A 42 -0.78 -18.12 13.95
C GLN A 42 -1.93 -17.89 12.98
N VAL A 43 -2.68 -16.81 13.17
CA VAL A 43 -3.65 -16.34 12.18
C VAL A 43 -2.80 -15.86 11.01
N GLU A 44 -2.77 -16.64 9.94
CA GLU A 44 -2.16 -16.19 8.70
C GLU A 44 -3.04 -15.07 8.13
N GLN A 45 -2.42 -13.92 7.86
CA GLN A 45 -3.12 -12.75 7.36
C GLN A 45 -3.35 -12.91 5.87
N ALA A 46 -4.55 -12.55 5.41
CA ALA A 46 -4.87 -12.48 4.00
C ALA A 46 -3.87 -11.58 3.26
N ASP A 47 -3.46 -12.02 2.07
CA ASP A 47 -2.57 -11.26 1.20
C ASP A 47 -3.27 -10.04 0.58
N TYR A 48 -4.59 -10.11 0.45
CA TYR A 48 -5.43 -9.05 -0.09
C TYR A 48 -6.36 -8.51 0.98
N ILE A 49 -6.49 -7.18 1.00
CA ILE A 49 -7.42 -6.46 1.83
C ILE A 49 -8.61 -6.08 0.97
N ARG A 50 -9.81 -6.36 1.50
CA ARG A 50 -11.10 -6.05 0.90
C ARG A 50 -11.63 -4.73 1.45
N TYR A 51 -12.15 -3.87 0.58
CA TYR A 51 -12.87 -2.66 0.96
C TYR A 51 -14.13 -2.48 0.10
N ASP A 52 -15.28 -2.41 0.76
CA ASP A 52 -16.60 -2.22 0.15
C ASP A 52 -17.03 -0.76 0.27
N GLY A 53 -17.69 -0.24 -0.76
CA GLY A 53 -18.33 1.08 -0.70
C GLY A 53 -19.00 1.46 -2.00
N LYS A 54 -19.41 2.72 -2.11
CA LYS A 54 -20.11 3.26 -3.28
C LYS A 54 -19.23 4.29 -3.99
N ILE A 55 -19.27 4.30 -5.32
CA ILE A 55 -18.56 5.30 -6.13
C ILE A 55 -19.23 6.66 -5.94
N ALA A 56 -18.58 7.56 -5.21
CA ALA A 56 -19.08 8.90 -4.91
C ALA A 56 -18.50 9.99 -5.82
N ASP A 57 -17.34 9.76 -6.43
CA ASP A 57 -16.74 10.67 -7.41
C ASP A 57 -15.93 9.88 -8.44
N ILE A 58 -15.87 10.38 -9.69
CA ILE A 58 -15.05 9.85 -10.77
C ILE A 58 -14.27 11.01 -11.37
N LYS A 59 -12.94 10.88 -11.38
CA LYS A 59 -12.05 11.88 -11.97
C LYS A 59 -11.25 11.25 -13.09
N GLU A 60 -11.34 11.87 -14.26
CA GLU A 60 -10.49 11.60 -15.39
C GLU A 60 -9.78 12.90 -15.80
N ASP A 61 -8.44 12.87 -15.77
CA ASP A 61 -7.60 13.88 -16.41
C ASP A 61 -6.86 13.27 -17.61
N GLU A 62 -6.00 14.02 -18.29
CA GLU A 62 -5.29 13.53 -19.50
C GLU A 62 -4.48 12.25 -19.27
N LYS A 63 -4.21 11.84 -18.01
CA LYS A 63 -3.35 10.69 -17.68
C LYS A 63 -3.87 9.78 -16.56
N LEU A 64 -4.87 10.19 -15.78
CA LEU A 64 -5.33 9.46 -14.60
C LEU A 64 -6.83 9.24 -14.65
N PHE A 65 -7.23 8.01 -14.33
CA PHE A 65 -8.62 7.66 -14.02
C PHE A 65 -8.67 7.21 -12.57
N SER A 66 -9.56 7.80 -11.77
CA SER A 66 -9.73 7.46 -10.37
C SER A 66 -11.17 7.51 -9.95
N ILE A 67 -11.51 6.69 -8.96
CA ILE A 67 -12.81 6.67 -8.30
C ILE A 67 -12.64 6.92 -6.81
N TRP A 68 -13.50 7.73 -6.22
CA TRP A 68 -13.63 7.82 -4.77
C TRP A 68 -14.72 6.85 -4.31
N VAL A 69 -14.34 5.86 -3.52
CA VAL A 69 -15.23 4.84 -2.97
C VAL A 69 -15.41 5.10 -1.48
N THR A 70 -16.64 5.29 -1.03
CA THR A 70 -16.97 5.60 0.38
C THR A 70 -18.30 4.98 0.79
N ASP A 71 -18.46 4.74 2.08
CA ASP A 71 -19.73 4.40 2.74
C ASP A 71 -20.46 5.65 3.31
N ASP A 72 -19.76 6.78 3.38
CA ASP A 72 -20.28 8.08 3.83
C ASP A 72 -19.92 9.17 2.81
N GLU A 73 -20.90 9.57 1.99
CA GLU A 73 -20.74 10.64 1.01
C GLU A 73 -20.70 12.05 1.64
N GLU A 74 -21.17 12.19 2.90
CA GLU A 74 -21.19 13.49 3.60
C GLU A 74 -19.83 13.81 4.25
N ASP A 75 -19.03 12.79 4.59
CA ASP A 75 -17.67 12.94 5.11
C ASP A 75 -16.62 12.85 3.98
N PRO A 76 -16.01 13.97 3.55
CA PRO A 76 -15.02 13.97 2.48
C PRO A 76 -13.69 13.29 2.88
N TYR A 77 -13.53 12.89 4.15
CA TYR A 77 -12.38 12.13 4.62
C TYR A 77 -12.65 10.61 4.72
N SER A 78 -13.90 10.18 4.54
CA SER A 78 -14.26 8.77 4.54
C SER A 78 -13.90 8.08 3.23
N GLY A 79 -13.69 6.77 3.33
CA GLY A 79 -13.41 5.89 2.21
C GLY A 79 -12.00 5.98 1.64
N MET A 80 -11.88 5.72 0.33
CA MET A 80 -10.61 5.54 -0.37
C MET A 80 -10.69 6.12 -1.78
N VAL A 81 -9.61 6.73 -2.26
CA VAL A 81 -9.47 7.06 -3.70
C VAL A 81 -8.66 5.96 -4.36
N LEU A 82 -9.27 5.28 -5.33
CA LEU A 82 -8.68 4.18 -6.06
C LEU A 82 -8.31 4.65 -7.47
N TYR A 83 -7.03 4.55 -7.81
CA TYR A 83 -6.57 4.75 -9.18
C TYR A 83 -6.76 3.46 -9.99
N ILE A 84 -7.30 3.63 -11.19
CA ILE A 84 -7.52 2.54 -12.15
C ILE A 84 -6.46 2.65 -13.23
N THR A 85 -5.63 1.61 -13.33
CA THR A 85 -4.58 1.50 -14.33
C THR A 85 -4.95 0.44 -15.37
N GLU A 86 -4.08 0.22 -16.36
CA GLU A 86 -4.25 -0.88 -17.32
C GLU A 86 -4.11 -2.27 -16.68
N ASP A 87 -3.54 -2.34 -15.48
CA ASP A 87 -3.30 -3.58 -14.74
C ASP A 87 -4.44 -3.85 -13.73
N THR A 88 -5.31 -2.86 -13.47
CA THR A 88 -6.48 -3.02 -12.62
C THR A 88 -7.51 -3.93 -13.29
N ILE A 89 -7.87 -5.02 -12.62
CA ILE A 89 -8.89 -5.96 -13.09
C ILE A 89 -10.27 -5.43 -12.69
N LEU A 90 -11.11 -5.14 -13.68
CA LEU A 90 -12.49 -4.67 -13.49
C LEU A 90 -13.48 -5.78 -13.82
N LEU A 91 -14.34 -6.12 -12.87
CA LEU A 91 -15.27 -7.26 -12.97
C LEU A 91 -16.68 -6.87 -12.54
N ARG A 92 -17.68 -7.59 -13.06
CA ARG A 92 -19.05 -7.62 -12.52
C ARG A 92 -19.25 -8.85 -11.67
N ASP A 93 -19.88 -8.69 -10.53
CA ASP A 93 -20.08 -9.74 -9.53
C ASP A 93 -21.12 -10.79 -10.01
N GLU A 94 -22.25 -10.34 -10.57
CA GLU A 94 -23.36 -11.19 -11.07
C GLU A 94 -22.92 -12.16 -12.18
N THR A 95 -22.04 -11.70 -13.07
CA THR A 95 -21.63 -12.46 -14.27
C THR A 95 -20.21 -13.01 -14.20
N ASN A 96 -19.40 -12.50 -13.27
CA ASN A 96 -17.94 -12.70 -13.21
C ASN A 96 -17.21 -12.24 -14.48
N ASP A 97 -17.83 -11.41 -15.32
CA ASP A 97 -17.25 -10.94 -16.59
C ASP A 97 -16.42 -9.67 -16.42
N PHE A 98 -15.41 -9.52 -17.28
CA PHE A 98 -14.61 -8.31 -17.36
C PHE A 98 -15.44 -7.15 -17.88
N MET A 99 -15.18 -5.95 -17.37
CA MET A 99 -15.82 -4.72 -17.84
C MET A 99 -14.80 -3.63 -18.13
N PRO A 100 -15.06 -2.74 -19.11
CA PRO A 100 -14.21 -1.58 -19.35
C PRO A 100 -14.39 -0.51 -18.25
N LYS A 101 -13.33 0.27 -17.99
CA LYS A 101 -13.38 1.36 -17.00
C LYS A 101 -14.45 2.43 -17.31
N ASP A 102 -14.75 2.63 -18.59
CA ASP A 102 -15.71 3.64 -19.06
C ASP A 102 -17.17 3.28 -18.70
N GLU A 103 -17.43 2.04 -18.26
CA GLU A 103 -18.73 1.61 -17.74
C GLU A 103 -18.89 1.87 -16.22
N LEU A 104 -17.88 2.39 -15.54
CA LEU A 104 -18.01 2.79 -14.14
C LEU A 104 -18.82 4.09 -14.06
N GLU A 105 -19.87 4.08 -13.24
CA GLU A 105 -20.76 5.22 -13.06
C GLU A 105 -20.88 5.63 -11.59
N LEU A 106 -21.21 6.90 -11.38
CA LEU A 106 -21.49 7.42 -10.05
C LEU A 106 -22.63 6.63 -9.40
N GLY A 107 -22.37 6.21 -8.18
CA GLY A 107 -23.31 5.53 -7.32
C GLY A 107 -23.37 4.01 -7.44
N MET A 108 -22.55 3.40 -8.29
CA MET A 108 -22.35 1.94 -8.28
C MET A 108 -21.76 1.49 -6.94
N GLU A 109 -22.26 0.37 -6.42
CA GLU A 109 -21.62 -0.33 -5.30
C GLU A 109 -20.44 -1.14 -5.83
N VAL A 110 -19.32 -1.10 -5.12
CA VAL A 110 -18.10 -1.79 -5.52
C VAL A 110 -17.43 -2.48 -4.33
N THR A 111 -16.80 -3.61 -4.61
CA THR A 111 -15.80 -4.23 -3.74
C THR A 111 -14.44 -4.05 -4.39
N SER A 112 -13.52 -3.40 -3.69
CA SER A 112 -12.13 -3.27 -4.10
C SER A 112 -11.24 -4.25 -3.34
N TYR A 113 -10.25 -4.79 -4.03
CA TYR A 113 -9.18 -5.58 -3.43
C TYR A 113 -7.83 -4.97 -3.77
N TYR A 114 -6.96 -4.91 -2.77
CA TYR A 114 -5.58 -4.47 -2.94
C TYR A 114 -4.67 -5.32 -2.05
N HIS A 115 -3.44 -5.57 -2.50
CA HIS A 115 -2.49 -6.36 -1.74
C HIS A 115 -2.08 -5.65 -0.43
N LYS A 116 -1.79 -6.39 0.63
CA LYS A 116 -1.36 -5.84 1.93
C LYS A 116 -0.07 -5.02 1.86
N ASP A 117 0.78 -5.30 0.88
CA ASP A 117 2.03 -4.58 0.63
C ASP A 117 1.85 -3.38 -0.33
N THR A 118 0.61 -3.08 -0.73
CA THR A 118 0.30 -1.92 -1.58
C THR A 118 0.71 -0.64 -0.88
N ILE A 119 1.49 0.19 -1.58
CA ILE A 119 1.88 1.51 -1.08
C ILE A 119 0.64 2.41 -1.10
N MET A 120 0.27 2.92 0.07
CA MET A 120 -0.82 3.88 0.24
C MET A 120 -0.27 5.27 0.53
N LEU A 121 -0.93 6.28 -0.03
CA LEU A 121 -0.70 7.65 0.35
C LEU A 121 -1.49 7.95 1.63
N MET A 122 -0.81 8.47 2.65
CA MET A 122 -1.38 8.79 3.97
C MET A 122 -2.19 10.10 3.98
N THR A 123 -2.84 10.44 2.87
CA THR A 123 -3.84 11.53 2.82
C THR A 123 -5.16 11.02 3.36
N ALA A 124 -6.09 11.92 3.70
CA ALA A 124 -7.46 11.57 4.02
C ALA A 124 -8.37 12.06 2.85
N PRO A 125 -9.11 11.16 2.17
CA PRO A 125 -9.05 9.71 2.29
C PRO A 125 -7.71 9.13 1.77
N PRO A 126 -7.31 7.93 2.23
CA PRO A 126 -6.15 7.23 1.70
C PRO A 126 -6.30 6.99 0.20
N ARG A 127 -5.17 7.00 -0.52
CA ARG A 127 -5.16 6.81 -1.97
C ARG A 127 -4.16 5.75 -2.39
N LEU A 128 -4.53 4.93 -3.35
CA LEU A 128 -3.77 3.77 -3.79
C LEU A 128 -4.23 3.31 -5.18
N GLY A 129 -3.40 2.51 -5.85
CA GLY A 129 -3.86 1.73 -6.99
C GLY A 129 -4.72 0.56 -6.52
N ALA A 130 -5.80 0.29 -7.24
CA ALA A 130 -6.58 -0.93 -7.02
C ALA A 130 -6.01 -2.07 -7.87
N ASP A 131 -5.84 -3.25 -7.27
CA ASP A 131 -5.53 -4.47 -8.03
C ASP A 131 -6.80 -4.95 -8.73
N ILE A 132 -7.94 -4.94 -8.00
CA ILE A 132 -9.23 -5.42 -8.47
C ILE A 132 -10.33 -4.48 -8.02
N ILE A 133 -11.24 -4.13 -8.92
CA ILE A 133 -12.51 -3.49 -8.58
C ILE A 133 -13.64 -4.35 -9.15
N MET A 134 -14.56 -4.73 -8.28
CA MET A 134 -15.71 -5.52 -8.63
C MET A 134 -16.98 -4.70 -8.42
N VAL A 135 -17.72 -4.46 -9.49
CA VAL A 135 -19.04 -3.81 -9.44
C VAL A 135 -20.06 -4.80 -8.93
N ARG A 136 -20.78 -4.38 -7.88
CA ARG A 136 -21.82 -5.17 -7.22
C ARG A 136 -23.18 -4.88 -7.84
N ASP A 137 -23.57 -5.71 -8.79
CA ASP A 137 -24.87 -5.68 -9.44
C ASP A 137 -25.86 -6.66 -8.75
N SER A 138 -25.35 -7.64 -8.00
CA SER A 138 -26.13 -8.65 -7.28
C SER A 138 -26.41 -8.29 -5.81
N GLU A 139 -27.61 -8.64 -5.33
CA GLU A 139 -27.92 -8.60 -3.89
C GLU A 139 -27.39 -9.84 -3.13
N GLU A 140 -26.91 -10.87 -3.84
CA GLU A 140 -26.35 -12.08 -3.23
C GLU A 140 -24.88 -11.87 -2.80
N GLU A 141 -24.46 -12.54 -1.73
CA GLU A 141 -23.04 -12.53 -1.36
C GLU A 141 -22.26 -13.46 -2.28
N ASP A 142 -21.36 -12.88 -3.07
CA ASP A 142 -20.48 -13.68 -3.90
C ASP A 142 -19.41 -14.41 -3.09
N LEU A 143 -19.27 -15.69 -3.43
CA LEU A 143 -18.25 -16.56 -2.89
C LEU A 143 -16.97 -16.40 -3.72
N ILE A 144 -16.30 -15.27 -3.47
CA ILE A 144 -15.03 -14.90 -4.07
C ILE A 144 -13.92 -15.03 -3.05
N HIS A 145 -12.79 -15.57 -3.50
CA HIS A 145 -11.56 -15.58 -2.72
C HIS A 145 -10.40 -15.04 -3.55
N VAL A 146 -9.76 -13.98 -3.06
CA VAL A 146 -8.59 -13.36 -3.68
C VAL A 146 -7.38 -13.64 -2.79
N SER A 147 -6.43 -14.45 -3.29
CA SER A 147 -5.27 -14.86 -2.51
C SER A 147 -4.18 -15.43 -3.41
N LYS A 148 -2.97 -15.57 -2.87
CA LYS A 148 -1.94 -16.40 -3.48
C LYS A 148 -2.20 -17.86 -3.19
N PHE A 149 -2.04 -18.72 -4.19
CA PHE A 149 -2.23 -20.16 -4.07
C PHE A 149 -0.92 -20.90 -4.34
N ASN A 150 -0.56 -21.82 -3.43
CA ASN A 150 0.67 -22.60 -3.55
C ASN A 150 0.55 -23.77 -4.55
N GLU A 151 1.58 -24.62 -4.64
CA GLU A 151 1.60 -25.83 -5.49
C GLU A 151 0.45 -26.81 -5.25
N GLU A 152 -0.10 -26.84 -4.04
CA GLU A 152 -1.25 -27.68 -3.70
C GLU A 152 -2.61 -26.98 -3.90
N LEU A 153 -2.59 -25.77 -4.48
CA LEU A 153 -3.73 -24.86 -4.60
C LEU A 153 -4.40 -24.59 -3.25
N ILE A 154 -3.58 -24.37 -2.22
CA ILE A 154 -4.02 -23.88 -0.92
C ILE A 154 -3.69 -22.39 -0.86
N SER A 155 -4.66 -21.58 -0.44
CA SER A 155 -4.52 -20.14 -0.25
C SER A 155 -3.49 -19.83 0.84
N SER A 156 -2.82 -18.68 0.73
CA SER A 156 -1.79 -18.24 1.70
C SER A 156 -2.29 -18.10 3.13
N ASP A 157 -3.56 -17.78 3.31
CA ASP A 157 -4.22 -17.67 4.61
C ASP A 157 -4.71 -19.04 5.14
N LYS A 158 -4.45 -20.11 4.39
CA LYS A 158 -4.91 -21.49 4.65
C LYS A 158 -6.42 -21.62 4.84
N SER A 159 -7.21 -20.68 4.34
CA SER A 159 -8.66 -20.72 4.45
C SER A 159 -9.30 -21.61 3.39
N LEU A 160 -8.69 -21.71 2.20
CA LEU A 160 -9.29 -22.36 1.03
C LEU A 160 -8.30 -23.29 0.31
N LYS A 161 -8.78 -24.47 -0.08
CA LYS A 161 -8.10 -25.41 -0.99
C LYS A 161 -8.96 -25.67 -2.21
N LEU A 162 -8.39 -25.46 -3.39
CA LEU A 162 -9.11 -25.62 -4.66
C LEU A 162 -9.10 -27.07 -5.15
N LYS A 163 -10.24 -27.50 -5.67
CA LYS A 163 -10.42 -28.76 -6.40
C LYS A 163 -10.91 -28.46 -7.81
N LEU A 164 -9.96 -28.34 -8.74
CA LEU A 164 -10.26 -28.09 -10.14
C LEU A 164 -11.10 -29.23 -10.73
N SER A 165 -12.08 -28.86 -11.55
CA SER A 165 -12.86 -29.77 -12.40
C SER A 165 -12.58 -29.48 -13.88
N GLU A 166 -13.10 -30.32 -14.78
CA GLU A 166 -13.03 -30.07 -16.23
C GLU A 166 -13.84 -28.84 -16.67
N ASP A 167 -14.80 -28.41 -15.84
CA ASP A 167 -15.67 -27.27 -16.10
C ASP A 167 -15.11 -25.94 -15.53
N THR A 168 -13.99 -25.98 -14.81
CA THR A 168 -13.37 -24.77 -14.27
C THR A 168 -12.80 -23.93 -15.42
N VAL A 169 -13.36 -22.73 -15.62
CA VAL A 169 -12.84 -21.74 -16.57
C VAL A 169 -11.61 -21.07 -15.97
N MET A 170 -10.48 -21.06 -16.67
CA MET A 170 -9.26 -20.40 -16.21
C MET A 170 -8.81 -19.40 -17.26
N VAL A 171 -8.64 -18.14 -16.86
CA VAL A 171 -8.23 -17.04 -17.75
C VAL A 171 -7.19 -16.13 -17.11
N ASP A 172 -6.42 -15.43 -17.93
CA ASP A 172 -5.61 -14.28 -17.52
C ASP A 172 -6.47 -13.01 -17.38
N LYS A 173 -5.83 -11.89 -17.01
CA LYS A 173 -6.48 -10.58 -16.85
C LYS A 173 -7.08 -10.01 -18.14
N ASP A 174 -6.57 -10.45 -19.29
CA ASP A 174 -7.04 -10.03 -20.62
C ASP A 174 -8.10 -10.99 -21.19
N GLY A 175 -8.46 -12.03 -20.42
CA GLY A 175 -9.47 -13.03 -20.76
C GLY A 175 -8.98 -14.20 -21.62
N ASN A 176 -7.67 -14.33 -21.86
CA ASN A 176 -7.14 -15.47 -22.60
C ASN A 176 -7.17 -16.73 -21.73
N THR A 177 -7.50 -17.87 -22.33
CA THR A 177 -7.52 -19.15 -21.61
C THR A 177 -6.10 -19.58 -21.23
N ILE A 178 -5.94 -19.98 -19.96
CA ILE A 178 -4.66 -20.44 -19.40
C ILE A 178 -4.74 -21.89 -18.90
N GLY A 179 -3.57 -22.51 -18.72
CA GLY A 179 -3.40 -23.86 -18.23
C GLY A 179 -3.38 -23.96 -16.70
N LYS A 180 -3.38 -25.20 -16.20
CA LYS A 180 -3.30 -25.49 -14.76
C LYS A 180 -1.93 -25.12 -14.18
N GLU A 181 -0.89 -25.23 -15.00
CA GLU A 181 0.49 -24.87 -14.68
C GLU A 181 0.65 -23.37 -14.41
N ASP A 182 -0.15 -22.53 -15.06
CA ASP A 182 -0.04 -21.07 -14.99
C ASP A 182 -0.55 -20.52 -13.66
N ILE A 183 -1.43 -21.25 -12.97
CA ILE A 183 -2.05 -20.81 -11.71
C ILE A 183 -1.28 -21.26 -10.45
N ILE A 184 -0.18 -22.02 -10.62
CA ILE A 184 0.60 -22.55 -9.50
C ILE A 184 1.52 -21.46 -8.93
N ASN A 185 1.51 -21.30 -7.59
CA ASN A 185 2.30 -20.28 -6.88
C ASN A 185 1.98 -18.84 -7.33
N ARG A 186 0.74 -18.59 -7.75
CA ARG A 186 0.26 -17.31 -8.28
C ARG A 186 -0.86 -16.71 -7.44
N ASP A 187 -1.07 -15.42 -7.62
CA ASP A 187 -2.22 -14.69 -7.08
C ASP A 187 -3.43 -14.93 -7.97
N LEU A 188 -4.56 -15.32 -7.38
CA LEU A 188 -5.76 -15.71 -8.12
C LEU A 188 -7.00 -15.03 -7.55
N ILE A 189 -7.94 -14.68 -8.44
CA ILE A 189 -9.34 -14.42 -8.11
C ILE A 189 -10.10 -15.71 -8.37
N VAL A 190 -10.72 -16.25 -7.32
CA VAL A 190 -11.40 -17.54 -7.38
C VAL A 190 -12.87 -17.34 -7.13
N PHE A 191 -13.68 -17.71 -8.12
CA PHE A 191 -15.14 -17.75 -8.03
C PHE A 191 -15.59 -19.19 -7.81
N TYR A 192 -16.47 -19.40 -6.82
CA TYR A 192 -17.05 -20.71 -6.52
C TYR A 192 -18.46 -20.53 -5.98
N THR A 193 -19.24 -21.61 -5.88
CA THR A 193 -20.62 -21.56 -5.38
C THR A 193 -20.86 -22.47 -4.19
N LEU A 194 -20.01 -23.48 -4.02
CA LEU A 194 -20.14 -24.48 -2.96
C LEU A 194 -18.75 -24.73 -2.37
N VAL A 195 -18.72 -24.78 -1.04
CA VAL A 195 -17.54 -25.11 -0.26
C VAL A 195 -17.89 -26.16 0.78
N ALA A 196 -17.02 -27.16 0.93
CA ALA A 196 -17.14 -28.14 2.00
C ALA A 196 -16.52 -27.59 3.29
N GLU A 197 -17.23 -27.76 4.40
CA GLU A 197 -16.77 -27.36 5.73
C GLU A 197 -15.60 -28.25 6.20
N SER A 198 -14.37 -27.82 5.93
CA SER A 198 -13.12 -28.40 6.45
C SER A 198 -12.11 -27.31 6.78
N LEU A 199 -10.96 -27.68 7.34
CA LEU A 199 -9.81 -26.78 7.50
C LEU A 199 -8.59 -27.34 6.73
N PRO A 200 -8.12 -26.69 5.63
CA PRO A 200 -8.77 -25.59 4.91
C PRO A 200 -10.13 -26.00 4.35
N ALA A 201 -11.00 -25.03 4.07
CA ALA A 201 -12.26 -25.27 3.38
C ALA A 201 -11.97 -25.74 1.95
N GLN A 202 -12.84 -26.55 1.35
CA GLN A 202 -12.57 -27.12 0.01
C GLN A 202 -13.65 -26.70 -0.98
N ALA A 203 -13.25 -26.01 -2.05
CA ALA A 203 -14.17 -25.53 -3.08
C ALA A 203 -13.76 -26.03 -4.47
N THR A 204 -14.76 -26.25 -5.33
CA THR A 204 -14.56 -26.43 -6.77
C THR A 204 -14.90 -25.11 -7.45
N PRO A 205 -13.91 -24.42 -8.03
CA PRO A 205 -14.15 -23.14 -8.67
C PRO A 205 -14.87 -23.30 -10.01
N ASN A 206 -15.75 -22.34 -10.31
CA ASN A 206 -16.37 -22.21 -11.62
C ASN A 206 -15.48 -21.35 -12.56
N LYS A 207 -14.79 -20.34 -12.01
CA LYS A 207 -13.88 -19.46 -12.72
C LYS A 207 -12.68 -19.11 -11.84
N ILE A 208 -11.50 -19.10 -12.46
CA ILE A 208 -10.25 -18.61 -11.89
C ILE A 208 -9.72 -17.55 -12.84
N ILE A 209 -9.38 -16.39 -12.29
CA ILE A 209 -8.69 -15.33 -13.01
C ILE A 209 -7.29 -15.21 -12.40
N LEU A 210 -6.27 -15.33 -13.23
CA LEU A 210 -4.89 -15.09 -12.83
C LEU A 210 -4.69 -13.59 -12.60
N VAL A 211 -4.27 -13.23 -11.40
CA VAL A 211 -3.79 -11.88 -11.10
C VAL A 211 -2.32 -11.87 -11.47
N GLU A 212 -2.06 -11.49 -12.72
CA GLU A 212 -0.71 -11.20 -13.17
C GLU A 212 -0.26 -9.89 -12.50
N LYS A 213 0.52 -10.03 -11.44
CA LYS A 213 1.45 -8.98 -11.05
C LYS A 213 2.72 -9.26 -11.82
N ASP A 214 3.17 -8.29 -12.61
CA ASP A 214 4.46 -8.37 -13.27
C ASP A 214 5.52 -8.77 -12.22
N ASP A 215 6.07 -9.98 -12.35
CA ASP A 215 7.01 -10.58 -11.39
C ASP A 215 8.40 -9.92 -11.42
N GLY A 216 8.50 -8.79 -12.13
CA GLY A 216 9.53 -7.77 -11.96
C GLY A 216 9.10 -6.71 -10.94
N GLU A 217 9.67 -6.77 -9.73
CA GLU A 217 9.90 -5.62 -8.84
C GLU A 217 8.86 -4.48 -8.91
N LEU A 218 7.57 -4.67 -8.62
CA LEU A 218 6.63 -3.55 -8.44
C LEU A 218 6.91 -2.43 -9.48
N GLU A 219 6.78 -2.71 -10.78
CA GLU A 219 6.70 -1.62 -11.76
C GLU A 219 5.38 -0.88 -11.51
N VAL A 220 5.33 -0.15 -10.40
CA VAL A 220 4.64 1.12 -10.36
C VAL A 220 5.20 1.84 -11.59
N ARG A 221 4.37 2.00 -12.63
CA ARG A 221 4.62 2.74 -13.87
C ARG A 221 4.97 4.24 -13.66
N PHE A 222 5.40 4.58 -12.44
CA PHE A 222 5.92 5.85 -11.98
C PHE A 222 7.36 5.74 -11.46
N LEU A 223 8.01 4.57 -11.55
CA LEU A 223 9.45 4.43 -11.32
C LEU A 223 10.27 4.73 -12.58
N ASP A 224 9.68 4.67 -13.76
CA ASP A 224 10.27 5.11 -15.03
C ASP A 224 10.01 6.61 -15.30
N LYS A 225 9.36 7.35 -14.38
CA LYS A 225 9.03 8.77 -14.56
C LYS A 225 9.25 9.58 -13.29
N VAL A 226 9.60 10.84 -13.47
CA VAL A 226 9.69 11.85 -12.40
C VAL A 226 9.15 13.19 -12.88
N MET A 227 8.62 14.00 -11.96
CA MET A 227 8.37 15.41 -12.22
C MET A 227 9.59 16.21 -11.79
N ILE A 228 10.07 17.10 -12.65
CA ILE A 228 11.14 18.05 -12.34
C ILE A 228 10.67 19.43 -12.75
N ASP A 229 10.49 20.35 -11.80
CA ASP A 229 9.95 21.71 -12.02
C ASP A 229 8.68 21.71 -12.91
N GLU A 230 7.65 20.98 -12.49
CA GLU A 230 6.35 20.85 -13.20
C GLU A 230 6.43 20.13 -14.56
N LYS A 231 7.59 19.62 -14.96
CA LYS A 231 7.75 18.86 -16.21
C LYS A 231 7.93 17.37 -15.94
N GLU A 232 7.12 16.56 -16.61
CA GLU A 232 7.28 15.10 -16.61
C GLU A 232 8.51 14.70 -17.45
N ILE A 233 9.35 13.84 -16.86
CA ILE A 233 10.56 13.31 -17.45
C ILE A 233 10.50 11.78 -17.40
N SER A 234 10.45 11.14 -18.58
CA SER A 234 10.63 9.69 -18.72
C SER A 234 12.09 9.33 -18.52
N LEU A 235 12.39 8.52 -17.51
CA LEU A 235 13.70 8.01 -17.17
C LEU A 235 14.10 6.87 -18.11
N ASN A 236 15.33 6.93 -18.62
CA ASN A 236 15.89 5.86 -19.46
C ASN A 236 16.11 4.54 -18.70
N ASN A 237 16.17 4.61 -17.37
CA ASN A 237 16.27 3.45 -16.50
C ASN A 237 15.35 3.70 -15.29
N PRO A 238 14.57 2.71 -14.85
CA PRO A 238 13.63 2.91 -13.76
C PRO A 238 14.35 3.10 -12.42
N ILE A 239 13.68 3.81 -11.52
CA ILE A 239 13.93 3.83 -10.07
C ILE A 239 13.68 2.41 -9.54
N TYR A 240 14.42 1.98 -8.52
CA TYR A 240 14.15 0.70 -7.85
C TYR A 240 14.34 0.85 -6.33
N LYS A 241 13.89 -0.13 -5.56
CA LYS A 241 14.25 -0.24 -4.13
C LYS A 241 15.43 -1.20 -3.97
N ASN A 242 16.47 -0.77 -3.26
CA ASN A 242 17.57 -1.68 -2.92
C ASN A 242 17.18 -2.65 -1.78
N ASP A 243 18.10 -3.54 -1.40
CA ASP A 243 17.92 -4.53 -0.32
C ASP A 243 17.60 -3.93 1.06
N GLN A 244 17.68 -2.61 1.21
CA GLN A 244 17.36 -1.87 2.44
C GLN A 244 16.04 -1.09 2.33
N ASP A 245 15.19 -1.40 1.34
CA ASP A 245 13.91 -0.73 1.03
C ASP A 245 14.02 0.76 0.69
N ILE A 246 15.19 1.20 0.21
CA ILE A 246 15.44 2.60 -0.13
C ILE A 246 15.36 2.81 -1.64
N PHE A 247 14.60 3.83 -2.04
CA PHE A 247 14.48 4.23 -3.45
C PHE A 247 15.81 4.76 -4.00
N MET A 248 16.23 4.14 -5.10
CA MET A 248 17.47 4.39 -5.83
C MET A 248 17.12 4.98 -7.20
N LEU A 249 17.55 6.21 -7.46
CA LEU A 249 17.20 6.98 -8.65
C LEU A 249 18.38 7.09 -9.62
N PRO A 250 18.14 7.07 -10.95
CA PRO A 250 19.18 7.22 -11.96
C PRO A 250 19.75 8.65 -11.96
N LEU A 251 20.98 8.79 -11.47
CA LEU A 251 21.57 10.09 -11.14
C LEU A 251 21.71 11.01 -12.36
N ARG A 252 22.26 10.50 -13.47
CA ARG A 252 22.73 11.34 -14.58
C ARG A 252 21.59 12.16 -15.18
N GLN A 253 20.50 11.51 -15.54
CA GLN A 253 19.38 12.15 -16.22
C GLN A 253 18.70 13.21 -15.34
N ILE A 254 18.51 12.90 -14.06
CA ILE A 254 17.94 13.83 -13.08
C ILE A 254 18.87 15.04 -12.92
N ALA A 255 20.17 14.79 -12.69
CA ALA A 255 21.17 15.84 -12.52
C ALA A 255 21.27 16.76 -13.75
N GLU A 256 21.34 16.20 -14.96
CA GLU A 256 21.39 16.95 -16.21
C GLU A 256 20.14 17.81 -16.40
N THR A 257 18.95 17.27 -16.08
CA THR A 257 17.69 18.03 -16.14
C THR A 257 17.66 19.18 -15.13
N LEU A 258 18.27 18.99 -13.96
CA LEU A 258 18.46 20.03 -12.95
C LEU A 258 19.57 21.05 -13.30
N GLY A 259 20.26 20.86 -14.43
CA GLY A 259 21.27 21.77 -14.97
C GLY A 259 22.70 21.48 -14.54
N TYR A 260 22.98 20.28 -14.03
CA TYR A 260 24.34 19.84 -13.70
C TYR A 260 25.02 19.22 -14.91
N GLN A 261 26.31 19.48 -15.06
CA GLN A 261 27.19 18.66 -15.90
C GLN A 261 27.62 17.43 -15.13
N VAL A 262 27.54 16.27 -15.78
CA VAL A 262 27.87 14.97 -15.18
C VAL A 262 29.10 14.38 -15.88
N GLU A 263 30.18 14.19 -15.12
CA GLU A 263 31.43 13.62 -15.62
C GLU A 263 31.75 12.32 -14.89
N TRP A 264 32.16 11.29 -15.64
CA TRP A 264 32.68 10.05 -15.07
C TRP A 264 34.21 10.06 -15.07
N ILE A 265 34.81 9.91 -13.89
CA ILE A 265 36.25 9.76 -13.71
C ILE A 265 36.57 8.28 -13.53
N ASN A 266 37.11 7.67 -14.59
CA ASN A 266 37.35 6.24 -14.63
C ASN A 266 38.40 5.76 -13.62
N GLU A 267 39.49 6.52 -13.46
CA GLU A 267 40.64 6.17 -12.61
C GLU A 267 40.24 5.99 -11.14
N SER A 268 39.31 6.81 -10.66
CA SER A 268 38.83 6.79 -9.28
C SER A 268 37.41 6.25 -9.11
N ARG A 269 36.79 5.75 -10.19
CA ARG A 269 35.38 5.30 -10.22
C ARG A 269 34.44 6.31 -9.55
N THR A 270 34.54 7.56 -9.98
CA THR A 270 33.85 8.69 -9.34
C THR A 270 32.98 9.43 -10.35
N VAL A 271 31.74 9.75 -9.99
CA VAL A 271 30.92 10.72 -10.70
C VAL A 271 31.20 12.12 -10.13
N LYS A 272 31.47 13.07 -11.01
CA LYS A 272 31.53 14.50 -10.67
C LYS A 272 30.32 15.21 -11.24
N LEU A 273 29.66 16.01 -10.40
CA LEU A 273 28.56 16.88 -10.78
C LEU A 273 29.02 18.32 -10.64
N THR A 274 28.82 19.14 -11.67
CA THR A 274 29.20 20.56 -11.66
C THR A 274 28.04 21.42 -12.12
N LYS A 275 27.69 22.45 -11.34
CA LYS A 275 26.74 23.49 -11.73
C LYS A 275 27.28 24.83 -11.23
N GLU A 276 27.71 25.68 -12.16
CA GLU A 276 28.42 26.93 -11.84
C GLU A 276 29.62 26.67 -10.90
N ASP A 277 29.64 27.28 -9.71
CA ASP A 277 30.70 27.08 -8.70
C ASP A 277 30.46 25.87 -7.79
N TYR A 278 29.30 25.23 -7.90
CA TYR A 278 28.91 24.09 -7.07
C TYR A 278 29.44 22.78 -7.63
N ARG A 279 30.17 22.03 -6.80
CA ARG A 279 30.81 20.76 -7.18
C ARG A 279 30.45 19.65 -6.21
N VAL A 280 29.96 18.53 -6.74
CA VAL A 280 29.73 17.29 -5.99
C VAL A 280 30.65 16.20 -6.53
N SER A 281 31.29 15.46 -5.63
CA SER A 281 32.07 14.26 -5.97
C SER A 281 31.48 13.04 -5.28
N LEU A 282 31.15 12.04 -6.08
CA LEU A 282 30.46 10.82 -5.70
C LEU A 282 31.28 9.59 -6.09
N PRO A 283 32.08 9.02 -5.18
CA PRO A 283 32.74 7.73 -5.42
C PRO A 283 31.73 6.58 -5.31
N ILE A 284 31.76 5.65 -6.26
CA ILE A 284 30.84 4.49 -6.30
C ILE A 284 31.20 3.49 -5.20
N GLY A 285 30.18 2.96 -4.50
CA GLY A 285 30.33 1.99 -3.41
C GLY A 285 30.71 2.62 -2.05
N GLU A 286 30.87 3.93 -2.00
CA GLU A 286 31.20 4.67 -0.79
C GLU A 286 29.97 5.38 -0.22
N LYS A 287 29.90 5.44 1.11
CA LYS A 287 28.87 6.17 1.86
C LYS A 287 29.21 7.64 2.10
N SER A 288 30.39 8.07 1.64
CA SER A 288 30.91 9.42 1.85
C SER A 288 31.09 10.12 0.50
N TYR A 289 30.42 11.25 0.37
CA TYR A 289 30.45 12.16 -0.76
C TYR A 289 31.19 13.45 -0.40
N LYS A 290 31.40 14.32 -1.38
CA LYS A 290 31.93 15.67 -1.14
C LYS A 290 31.09 16.73 -1.84
N ILE A 291 30.77 17.80 -1.13
CA ILE A 291 30.20 19.04 -1.69
C ILE A 291 31.23 20.15 -1.48
N ASN A 292 31.71 20.78 -2.56
CA ASN A 292 32.72 21.84 -2.50
C ASN A 292 33.90 21.47 -1.58
N ASP A 293 34.43 20.26 -1.79
CA ASP A 293 35.51 19.62 -1.02
C ASP A 293 35.22 19.27 0.45
N LYS A 294 34.03 19.59 0.97
CA LYS A 294 33.61 19.20 2.32
C LYS A 294 32.95 17.82 2.30
N PRO A 295 33.33 16.91 3.21
CA PRO A 295 32.73 15.58 3.25
C PRO A 295 31.27 15.64 3.72
N LEU A 296 30.41 14.89 3.03
CA LEU A 296 29.03 14.60 3.40
C LEU A 296 28.89 13.08 3.53
N ARG A 297 28.46 12.57 4.68
CA ARG A 297 28.20 11.14 4.87
C ARG A 297 26.70 10.89 4.82
N LEU A 298 26.29 9.99 3.94
CA LEU A 298 24.91 9.48 3.90
C LEU A 298 24.93 7.99 4.23
N GLY A 299 23.82 7.45 4.74
CA GLY A 299 23.75 6.05 5.18
C GLY A 299 23.87 5.01 4.06
N ILE A 300 23.64 5.43 2.81
CA ILE A 300 23.52 4.58 1.62
C ILE A 300 24.58 4.98 0.59
N ALA A 301 25.24 3.97 0.03
CA ALA A 301 26.26 4.14 -0.99
C ALA A 301 25.63 4.24 -2.38
N ALA A 302 26.28 4.98 -3.27
CA ALA A 302 25.87 5.02 -4.67
C ALA A 302 26.24 3.72 -5.38
N GLU A 303 25.34 3.26 -6.24
CA GLU A 303 25.46 1.98 -6.93
C GLU A 303 25.69 2.19 -8.44
N LEU A 304 26.38 1.25 -9.07
CA LEU A 304 26.53 1.20 -10.52
C LEU A 304 25.89 -0.11 -11.02
N LYS A 305 24.69 -0.01 -11.58
CA LYS A 305 23.90 -1.14 -12.09
C LYS A 305 23.66 -0.92 -13.58
N ASN A 306 23.97 -1.91 -14.42
CA ASN A 306 23.77 -1.85 -15.88
C ASN A 306 24.33 -0.58 -16.55
N SER A 307 25.54 -0.15 -16.15
CA SER A 307 26.18 1.09 -16.61
C SER A 307 25.47 2.40 -16.23
N THR A 308 24.47 2.33 -15.34
CA THR A 308 23.76 3.48 -14.78
C THR A 308 24.17 3.69 -13.33
N THR A 309 24.50 4.93 -12.97
CA THR A 309 24.76 5.30 -11.58
C THR A 309 23.45 5.62 -10.87
N TYR A 310 23.22 4.96 -9.74
CA TYR A 310 22.05 5.13 -8.89
C TYR A 310 22.43 5.73 -7.54
N VAL A 311 21.55 6.60 -7.04
CA VAL A 311 21.72 7.28 -5.76
C VAL A 311 20.42 7.24 -4.96
N ALA A 312 20.52 7.20 -3.63
CA ALA A 312 19.36 7.29 -2.77
C ALA A 312 18.67 8.66 -2.90
N ILE A 313 17.37 8.72 -2.62
CA ILE A 313 16.59 9.96 -2.62
C ILE A 313 17.21 11.07 -1.76
N ASP A 314 17.76 10.71 -0.59
CA ASP A 314 18.39 11.66 0.33
C ASP A 314 19.64 12.31 -0.27
N PHE A 315 20.35 11.61 -1.15
CA PHE A 315 21.49 12.21 -1.85
C PHE A 315 21.05 13.39 -2.70
N LEU A 316 19.95 13.26 -3.44
CA LEU A 316 19.45 14.34 -4.29
C LEU A 316 19.05 15.55 -3.42
N LYS A 317 18.30 15.32 -2.33
CA LYS A 317 17.89 16.37 -1.38
C LYS A 317 19.09 17.14 -0.82
N GLU A 318 20.09 16.41 -0.31
CA GLU A 318 21.24 16.99 0.39
C GLU A 318 22.28 17.62 -0.55
N THR A 319 22.34 17.20 -1.82
CA THR A 319 23.40 17.63 -2.75
C THR A 319 22.93 18.49 -3.91
N MET A 320 21.63 18.57 -4.20
CA MET A 320 21.13 19.30 -5.36
C MET A 320 20.21 20.48 -5.02
N ALA A 321 20.03 20.79 -3.73
CA ALA A 321 19.11 21.82 -3.25
C ALA A 321 17.72 21.66 -3.88
N VAL A 322 17.21 20.42 -3.79
CA VAL A 322 15.88 20.06 -4.26
C VAL A 322 15.07 19.54 -3.09
N ASP A 323 13.80 19.90 -3.06
CA ASP A 323 12.81 19.17 -2.29
C ASP A 323 12.27 18.03 -3.14
N ILE A 324 12.01 16.88 -2.49
CA ILE A 324 11.40 15.74 -3.16
C ILE A 324 10.17 15.31 -2.38
N GLU A 325 9.05 15.41 -3.06
CA GLU A 325 7.73 15.00 -2.63
C GLU A 325 7.29 13.79 -3.47
N VAL A 326 6.38 12.99 -2.92
CA VAL A 326 5.70 11.95 -3.70
C VAL A 326 4.31 12.48 -3.99
N LEU A 327 3.97 12.61 -5.28
CA LEU A 327 2.67 13.14 -5.70
C LEU A 327 1.55 12.16 -5.39
N GLU A 328 0.32 12.65 -5.53
CA GLU A 328 -0.91 11.86 -5.40
C GLU A 328 -0.94 10.63 -6.34
N THR A 329 -0.10 10.63 -7.38
CA THR A 329 0.08 9.54 -8.35
C THR A 329 1.12 8.50 -7.93
N GLY A 330 1.89 8.72 -6.86
CA GLY A 330 3.05 7.88 -6.52
C GLY A 330 4.35 8.27 -7.26
N MET A 331 4.30 9.24 -8.17
CA MET A 331 5.48 9.76 -8.87
C MET A 331 6.31 10.69 -7.97
N PHE A 332 7.64 10.61 -8.07
CA PHE A 332 8.52 11.55 -7.39
C PHE A 332 8.46 12.93 -8.08
N ASN A 333 8.14 13.97 -7.31
CA ASN A 333 8.22 15.35 -7.69
C ASN A 333 9.44 16.02 -7.09
N ILE A 334 10.37 16.41 -7.95
CA ILE A 334 11.65 17.04 -7.64
C ILE A 334 11.50 18.53 -7.92
N ILE A 335 11.50 19.32 -6.86
CA ILE A 335 11.27 20.77 -6.89
C ILE A 335 12.58 21.46 -6.54
N LYS A 336 13.07 22.39 -7.36
CA LYS A 336 14.22 23.22 -7.00
C LYS A 336 13.87 24.18 -5.86
N GLN A 337 14.79 24.33 -4.91
CA GLN A 337 14.70 25.33 -3.83
C GLN A 337 15.05 26.75 -4.30
#